data_AF-A0A2G9V0R2-F1
#
_entry.id   AF-A0A2G9V0R2-F1
#
_cell.length_a   1.000
_cell.length_b   1.000
_cell.length_c   1.000
_cell.angle_alpha   90.00
_cell.angle_beta   90.00
_cell.angle_gamma   90.00
#
_symmetry.space_group_name_H-M   'P 1'
#
loop_
_entity.id
_entity.type
_entity.pdbx_description
1 polymer ?
#
loop_
_entity_poly.entity_id
_entity_poly.type
_entity_poly.pdbx_seq_one_letter_code
_entity_poly.pdbx_strand_id
1 'polypeptide(L)'
;MDEEVKSKATRNIFLIRHGQYHMDSEKKNLTPLGREQAAILGKRLAASGMKFDCLVMSTMTRATETAEIILEQMPDLKRSSCSLLEEGPPYPPIPAVDHWKPPHSDGCECLLEIAASHG
;
A
#
# COMPACT_ATOMS: atom_id res chain seq x y z
N MET A 1 -15.03 -13.04 24.00
CA MET A 1 -14.85 -14.23 23.15
C MET A 1 -15.18 -13.78 21.75
N ASP A 2 -14.16 -13.46 20.97
CA ASP A 2 -14.36 -13.10 19.57
C ASP A 2 -14.83 -14.35 18.82
N GLU A 3 -15.98 -14.26 18.16
CA GLU A 3 -16.47 -15.34 17.31
C GLU A 3 -15.47 -15.60 16.19
N GLU A 4 -15.14 -16.88 16.00
CA GLU A 4 -14.21 -17.32 14.97
C GLU A 4 -14.87 -17.14 13.59
N VAL A 5 -14.56 -16.02 12.92
CA VAL A 5 -15.11 -15.70 11.60
C VAL A 5 -14.55 -16.67 10.56
N LYS A 6 -15.29 -17.74 10.29
CA LYS A 6 -14.91 -18.73 9.28
C LYS A 6 -15.11 -18.16 7.88
N SER A 7 -14.02 -17.94 7.16
CA SER A 7 -14.05 -17.47 5.76
C SER A 7 -14.77 -18.47 4.87
N LYS A 8 -15.68 -17.99 4.01
CA LYS A 8 -16.46 -18.82 3.07
C LYS A 8 -15.74 -19.09 1.73
N ALA A 9 -14.67 -18.34 1.45
CA ALA A 9 -13.91 -18.40 0.20
C ALA A 9 -12.45 -17.98 0.45
N THR A 10 -11.58 -18.30 -0.52
CA THR A 10 -10.17 -17.86 -0.53
C THR A 10 -10.10 -16.37 -0.86
N ARG A 11 -9.24 -15.63 -0.13
CA ARG A 11 -8.99 -14.22 -0.36
C ARG A 11 -7.54 -14.04 -0.78
N ASN A 12 -7.30 -13.52 -1.97
CA ASN A 12 -5.97 -13.12 -2.39
C ASN A 12 -5.75 -11.68 -1.97
N ILE A 13 -4.70 -11.43 -1.19
CA ILE A 13 -4.35 -10.11 -0.69
C ILE A 13 -3.01 -9.73 -1.32
N PHE A 14 -3.02 -8.69 -2.15
CA PHE A 14 -1.82 -8.15 -2.79
C PHE A 14 -1.34 -6.96 -2.00
N LEU A 15 -0.08 -7.03 -1.56
CA LEU A 15 0.56 -6.04 -0.73
C LEU A 15 1.47 -5.19 -1.63
N ILE A 16 1.07 -3.96 -1.91
CA ILE A 16 1.79 -3.06 -2.81
C ILE A 16 2.47 -1.97 -1.98
N ARG A 17 3.76 -1.75 -2.25
CA ARG A 17 4.51 -0.62 -1.72
C ARG A 17 4.40 0.55 -2.70
N HIS A 18 4.25 1.77 -2.17
CA HIS A 18 4.23 2.98 -2.99
C HIS A 18 5.48 3.08 -3.89
N GLY A 19 5.35 3.81 -4.99
CA GLY A 19 6.47 4.12 -5.88
C GLY A 19 7.56 4.97 -5.21
N GLN A 20 8.70 5.09 -5.87
CA GLN A 20 9.79 5.94 -5.38
C GLN A 20 9.35 7.40 -5.24
N TYR A 21 9.62 8.01 -4.09
CA TYR A 21 9.20 9.37 -3.75
C TYR A 21 10.39 10.23 -3.29
N HIS A 22 10.19 11.54 -3.28
CA HIS A 22 11.19 12.50 -2.81
C HIS A 22 11.25 12.49 -1.28
N MET A 23 12.27 11.85 -0.71
CA MET A 23 12.46 11.76 0.74
C MET A 23 12.76 13.12 1.38
N ASP A 24 13.45 14.03 0.69
CA ASP A 24 13.83 15.34 1.26
C ASP A 24 12.82 16.46 0.96
N SER A 25 11.74 16.15 0.25
CA SER A 25 10.69 17.11 -0.08
C SER A 25 9.64 17.19 1.03
N GLU A 26 9.22 18.40 1.39
CA GLU A 26 8.08 18.64 2.28
C GLU A 26 6.81 17.92 1.80
N LYS A 27 6.61 17.84 0.48
CA LYS A 27 5.41 17.23 -0.11
C LYS A 27 5.45 15.70 -0.14
N LYS A 28 6.65 15.09 0.03
CA LYS A 28 6.88 13.63 -0.05
C LYS A 28 6.19 12.95 -1.24
N ASN A 29 6.09 13.64 -2.38
CA ASN A 29 5.41 13.18 -3.59
C ASN A 29 6.29 12.22 -4.42
N LEU A 30 5.69 11.50 -5.36
CA LEU A 30 6.38 10.58 -6.24
C LEU A 30 7.41 11.30 -7.13
N THR A 31 8.54 10.63 -7.33
CA THR A 31 9.53 10.97 -8.35
C THR A 31 9.00 10.59 -9.74
N PRO A 32 9.59 11.10 -10.84
CA PRO A 32 9.26 10.61 -12.19
C PRO A 32 9.39 9.09 -12.32
N LEU A 33 10.44 8.50 -11.73
CA LEU A 33 10.64 7.04 -11.70
C LEU A 33 9.55 6.33 -10.88
N GLY A 34 9.14 6.90 -9.74
CA GLY A 34 8.03 6.36 -8.94
C GLY A 34 6.70 6.32 -9.69
N ARG A 35 6.43 7.33 -10.53
CA ARG A 35 5.23 7.35 -11.39
C ARG A 35 5.30 6.27 -12.47
N GLU A 36 6.46 6.09 -13.09
CA GLU A 36 6.67 5.01 -14.06
C GLU A 36 6.50 3.62 -13.43
N GLN A 37 7.05 3.42 -12.22
CA GLN A 37 6.86 2.19 -11.44
C GLN A 37 5.38 1.89 -11.20
N ALA A 38 4.62 2.89 -10.74
CA ALA A 38 3.18 2.76 -10.50
C ALA A 38 2.41 2.42 -11.80
N ALA A 39 2.77 3.06 -12.92
CA ALA A 39 2.14 2.81 -14.21
C ALA A 39 2.42 1.38 -14.74
N ILE A 40 3.67 0.91 -14.60
CA ILE A 40 4.04 -0.47 -14.98
C ILE A 40 3.29 -1.48 -14.12
N LEU A 41 3.19 -1.24 -12.82
CA LEU A 41 2.43 -2.09 -11.90
C LEU A 41 0.95 -2.13 -12.27
N GLY A 42 0.33 -0.97 -12.51
CA GLY A 42 -1.07 -0.90 -12.95
C GLY A 42 -1.32 -1.72 -14.22
N LYS A 43 -0.44 -1.61 -15.22
CA LYS A 43 -0.51 -2.43 -16.44
C LYS A 43 -0.37 -3.93 -16.16
N ARG A 44 0.52 -4.32 -15.24
CA ARG A 44 0.72 -5.73 -14.85
C ARG A 44 -0.52 -6.29 -14.17
N LEU A 45 -1.15 -5.53 -13.28
CA LEU A 45 -2.37 -5.94 -12.59
C LEU A 45 -3.55 -6.05 -13.57
N ALA A 46 -3.74 -5.06 -14.45
CA ALA A 46 -4.77 -5.12 -15.48
C ALA A 46 -4.59 -6.30 -16.44
N ALA A 47 -3.34 -6.64 -16.80
CA ALA A 47 -3.02 -7.77 -17.66
C ALA A 47 -2.99 -9.13 -16.95
N SER A 48 -3.27 -9.20 -15.65
CA SER A 48 -3.15 -10.45 -14.88
C SER A 48 -4.32 -11.42 -15.08
N GLY A 49 -5.42 -10.95 -15.69
CA GLY A 49 -6.66 -11.73 -15.84
C GLY A 49 -7.40 -11.96 -14.53
N MET A 50 -6.99 -11.31 -13.43
CA MET A 50 -7.67 -11.39 -12.14
C MET A 50 -8.66 -10.24 -11.99
N LYS A 51 -9.79 -10.52 -11.34
CA LYS A 51 -10.75 -9.49 -10.96
C LYS A 51 -10.44 -9.01 -9.55
N PHE A 52 -10.07 -7.74 -9.42
CA PHE A 52 -9.88 -7.11 -8.10
C PHE A 52 -11.20 -6.52 -7.61
N ASP A 53 -11.48 -6.68 -6.32
CA ASP A 53 -12.73 -6.22 -5.69
C ASP A 53 -12.61 -4.80 -5.14
N CYS A 54 -11.46 -4.51 -4.51
CA CYS A 54 -11.15 -3.21 -3.97
C CYS A 54 -9.65 -2.95 -3.93
N LEU A 55 -9.30 -1.67 -3.92
CA LEU A 55 -8.00 -1.12 -3.61
C LEU A 55 -8.13 -0.29 -2.33
N VAL A 56 -7.34 -0.60 -1.31
CA VAL A 56 -7.25 0.18 -0.08
C VAL A 56 -5.85 0.77 0.01
N MET A 57 -5.76 2.09 0.19
CA MET A 57 -4.50 2.85 0.20
C MET A 57 -4.31 3.64 1.50
N SER A 58 -3.06 3.87 1.87
CA SER A 58 -2.70 4.81 2.94
C SER A 58 -3.14 6.24 2.59
N THR A 59 -3.42 7.06 3.61
CA THR A 59 -3.70 8.50 3.46
C THR A 59 -2.47 9.34 3.13
N MET A 60 -1.26 8.75 3.15
CA MET A 60 -0.03 9.47 2.82
C MET A 60 0.10 9.76 1.32
N THR A 61 0.57 10.96 0.97
CA THR A 61 0.63 11.49 -0.42
C THR A 61 1.25 10.51 -1.43
N ARG A 62 2.39 9.90 -1.11
CA ARG A 62 3.07 8.93 -2.00
C ARG A 62 2.25 7.67 -2.28
N ALA A 63 1.47 7.18 -1.30
CA ALA A 63 0.56 6.06 -1.51
C ALA A 63 -0.65 6.50 -2.34
N THR A 64 -1.24 7.65 -2.01
CA THR A 64 -2.34 8.23 -2.78
C THR A 64 -1.99 8.37 -4.26
N GLU A 65 -0.85 8.99 -4.58
CA GLU A 65 -0.39 9.16 -5.97
C GLU A 65 -0.10 7.81 -6.67
N THR A 66 0.45 6.82 -5.96
CA THR A 66 0.74 5.50 -6.54
C THR A 66 -0.56 4.81 -6.96
N ALA A 67 -1.53 4.75 -6.05
CA ALA A 67 -2.79 4.09 -6.31
C ALA A 67 -3.66 4.84 -7.32
N GLU A 68 -3.61 6.18 -7.38
CA GLU A 68 -4.25 6.94 -8.46
C GLU A 68 -3.75 6.53 -9.85
N ILE A 69 -2.43 6.39 -10.02
CA ILE A 69 -1.82 5.94 -11.28
C ILE A 69 -2.21 4.49 -11.61
N ILE A 70 -2.27 3.62 -10.61
CA ILE A 70 -2.73 2.22 -10.79
C ILE A 70 -4.19 2.19 -11.27
N LEU A 71 -5.05 3.04 -10.69
CA LEU A 71 -6.48 3.12 -11.01
C LEU A 71 -6.74 3.65 -12.43
N GLU A 72 -5.82 4.39 -13.05
CA GLU A 72 -5.92 4.75 -14.47
C GLU A 72 -6.02 3.52 -15.38
N GLN A 73 -5.42 2.39 -14.98
CA GLN A 73 -5.47 1.14 -15.72
C GLN A 73 -6.67 0.25 -15.33
N MET A 74 -7.35 0.56 -14.21
CA MET A 74 -8.45 -0.22 -13.65
C MET A 74 -9.54 0.72 -13.07
N PRO A 75 -10.21 1.52 -13.92
CA PRO A 75 -11.10 2.61 -13.48
C PRO A 75 -12.34 2.13 -12.72
N ASP A 76 -12.77 0.89 -12.96
CA ASP A 76 -13.96 0.30 -12.31
C ASP A 76 -13.67 -0.24 -10.89
N LEU A 77 -12.41 -0.22 -10.45
CA LEU A 77 -12.01 -0.75 -9.15
C LEU A 77 -12.44 0.18 -8.01
N LYS A 78 -13.12 -0.38 -7.01
CA LYS A 78 -13.52 0.39 -5.81
C LYS A 78 -12.28 0.80 -5.02
N ARG A 79 -12.18 2.08 -4.66
CA ARG A 79 -11.06 2.62 -3.86
C ARG A 79 -11.51 3.10 -2.49
N SER A 80 -10.66 2.92 -1.49
CA SER A 80 -10.82 3.49 -0.14
C SER A 80 -9.46 3.91 0.41
N SER A 81 -9.43 5.00 1.19
CA SER A 81 -8.26 5.35 2.00
C SER A 81 -8.41 4.82 3.43
N CYS A 82 -7.29 4.53 4.10
CA CYS A 82 -7.26 4.08 5.49
C CYS A 82 -6.00 4.58 6.21
N SER A 83 -6.18 5.23 7.36
CA SER A 83 -5.07 5.76 8.16
C SER A 83 -4.29 4.67 8.90
N LEU A 84 -4.86 3.47 9.08
CA LEU A 84 -4.16 2.29 9.65
C LEU A 84 -3.12 1.68 8.70
N LEU A 85 -2.93 2.29 7.53
CA LEU A 85 -1.93 1.86 6.54
C LEU A 85 -0.82 2.91 6.38
N GLU A 86 -0.85 3.99 7.15
CA GLU A 86 0.23 4.98 7.21
C GLU A 86 1.50 4.35 7.78
N GLU A 87 2.64 4.80 7.26
CA GLU A 87 3.93 4.20 7.62
C GLU A 87 4.41 4.63 9.01
N GLY A 88 5.00 3.70 9.74
CA GLY A 88 5.56 3.87 11.07
C GLY A 88 6.42 2.65 11.46
N PRO A 89 7.24 2.78 12.51
CA PRO A 89 8.09 1.69 12.99
C PRO A 89 7.24 0.57 13.64
N PRO A 90 7.12 -0.63 13.04
CA PRO A 90 6.19 -1.65 13.54
C PRO A 90 6.69 -2.34 14.82
N TYR A 91 8.00 -2.57 14.89
CA TYR A 91 8.67 -3.21 16.02
C TYR A 91 10.18 -3.05 15.84
N PRO A 92 10.98 -2.95 16.93
CA PRO A 92 12.42 -2.93 16.82
C PRO A 92 12.97 -4.17 16.10
N PRO A 93 13.88 -4.01 15.12
CA PRO A 93 14.44 -5.13 14.39
C PRO A 93 15.27 -6.02 15.31
N ILE A 94 15.21 -7.33 15.04
CA ILE A 94 16.05 -8.34 15.69
C ILE A 94 16.83 -9.06 14.57
N PRO A 95 18.18 -9.02 14.56
CA PRO A 95 19.06 -8.40 15.56
C PRO A 95 19.02 -6.87 15.56
N ALA A 96 19.41 -6.25 16.68
CA ALA A 96 19.43 -4.80 16.82
C ALA A 96 20.38 -4.16 15.79
N VAL A 97 19.96 -3.03 15.22
CA VAL A 97 20.74 -2.25 14.26
C VAL A 97 20.90 -0.81 14.75
N ASP A 98 22.10 -0.24 14.62
CA ASP A 98 22.45 1.08 15.17
C ASP A 98 21.65 2.25 14.56
N HIS A 99 21.13 2.05 13.35
CA HIS A 99 20.34 3.06 12.63
C HIS A 99 18.85 3.03 12.97
N TRP A 100 18.38 2.10 13.81
CA TRP A 100 17.01 2.07 14.29
C TRP A 100 16.81 3.07 15.43
N LYS A 101 16.33 4.27 15.09
CA LYS A 101 15.99 5.34 16.04
C LYS A 101 14.59 5.85 15.73
N PRO A 102 13.52 5.16 16.19
CA PRO A 102 12.16 5.58 15.91
C PRO A 102 11.91 6.96 16.53
N PRO A 103 11.20 7.88 15.83
CA PRO A 103 10.74 9.11 16.44
C PRO A 103 9.80 8.81 17.63
N HIS A 104 9.74 9.72 18.60
CA HIS A 104 9.00 9.57 19.86
C HIS A 104 7.49 9.78 19.65
N SER A 105 6.87 8.99 18.78
CA SER A 105 5.43 9.05 18.50
C SER A 105 4.85 7.64 18.39
N ASP A 106 3.81 7.40 19.19
CA ASP A 106 3.10 6.14 19.47
C ASP A 106 2.35 5.55 18.25
N GLY A 107 3.05 5.14 17.19
CA GLY A 107 2.39 4.54 16.03
C GLY A 107 3.26 3.59 15.23
N CYS A 108 3.00 2.28 15.38
CA CYS A 108 3.22 1.30 14.33
C CYS A 108 2.33 1.68 13.13
N GLU A 109 2.77 1.57 11.88
CA GLU A 109 2.40 0.42 11.04
C GLU A 109 3.21 0.48 9.73
N CYS A 110 3.65 -0.64 9.16
CA CYS A 110 4.33 -0.63 7.86
C CYS A 110 3.34 -0.71 6.69
N LEU A 111 3.61 0.13 5.69
CA LEU A 111 3.07 0.24 4.33
C LEU A 111 2.37 -0.99 3.78
N LEU A 112 1.13 -0.78 3.34
CA LEU A 112 0.35 -1.75 2.58
C LEU A 112 -0.74 -1.08 1.77
N GLU A 113 -0.60 -1.03 0.45
CA GLU A 113 -1.76 -0.95 -0.42
C GLU A 113 -2.30 -2.38 -0.58
N ILE A 114 -3.57 -2.60 -0.20
CA ILE A 114 -4.23 -3.89 -0.32
C ILE A 114 -5.09 -3.87 -1.57
N ALA A 115 -4.73 -4.67 -2.57
CA ALA A 115 -5.70 -5.11 -3.56
C ALA A 115 -6.23 -6.49 -3.13
N ALA A 116 -7.55 -6.62 -2.95
CA ALA A 116 -8.19 -7.89 -2.65
C ALA A 116 -8.81 -8.47 -3.92
N SER A 117 -8.60 -9.76 -4.19
CA SER A 117 -9.36 -10.50 -5.20
C SER A 117 -9.96 -11.78 -4.62
N HIS A 118 -11.22 -12.05 -4.97
CA HIS A 118 -11.85 -13.35 -4.77
C HIS A 118 -11.48 -14.28 -5.94
N GLY A 119 -11.09 -15.51 -5.60
CA GLY A 119 -10.99 -16.64 -6.53
C GLY A 119 -12.28 -17.47 -6.53
#